data_AF-B7IEK9-F1
#
_entry.id   AF-B7IEK9-F1
#
_cell.length_a   1.000
_cell.length_b   1.000
_cell.length_c   1.000
_cell.angle_alpha   90.00
_cell.angle_beta   90.00
_cell.angle_gamma   90.00
#
_symmetry.space_group_name_H-M   'P 1'
#
loop_
_entity.id
_entity.type
_entity.pdbx_description
1 polymer ?
#
loop_
_entity_poly.entity_id
_entity_poly.type
_entity_poly.pdbx_seq_one_letter_code
_entity_poly.pdbx_strand_id
1 'polypeptide(L)'
;MKKIIFILFVIIATTFFSIQFEIKLPIFDKNNGVYQIYTFEHQNKLEVTVVFWDEDHPNSLIDFIYDIYRFFKWGRFYDIETFFILDDKVIFEDDYCNSQSYFQTEKLHNYKELSTNTLYCSPEGLDS
;
A
#
# COMPACT_ATOMS: atom_id res chain seq x y z
N MET A 1 18.38 -39.54 13.50
CA MET A 1 17.76 -39.77 12.17
C MET A 1 16.37 -39.14 12.04
N LYS A 2 15.38 -39.50 12.87
CA LYS A 2 14.01 -38.95 12.79
C LYS A 2 13.93 -37.41 12.90
N LYS A 3 14.73 -36.79 13.79
CA LYS A 3 14.78 -35.31 13.94
C LYS A 3 15.38 -34.60 12.72
N ILE A 4 16.38 -35.20 12.08
CA ILE A 4 17.02 -34.65 10.88
C ILE A 4 16.04 -34.73 9.70
N ILE A 5 15.32 -35.85 9.57
CA ILE A 5 14.28 -36.02 8.55
C ILE A 5 13.15 -35.00 8.75
N PHE A 6 12.73 -34.76 10.00
CA PHE A 6 11.72 -33.75 10.30
C PHE A 6 12.17 -32.33 9.95
N ILE A 7 13.41 -31.96 10.28
CA ILE A 7 13.97 -30.65 9.91
C ILE A 7 14.04 -30.51 8.38
N LEU A 8 14.49 -31.54 7.68
CA LEU A 8 14.53 -31.54 6.21
C LEU A 8 13.12 -31.38 5.63
N PHE A 9 12.11 -32.03 6.21
CA PHE A 9 10.73 -31.92 5.79
C PHE A 9 10.15 -30.52 6.04
N VAL A 10 10.51 -29.87 7.16
CA VAL A 10 10.12 -28.49 7.44
C VAL A 10 10.80 -27.53 6.47
N ILE A 11 12.07 -27.74 6.12
CA ILE A 11 12.78 -26.93 5.11
C ILE A 11 12.15 -27.14 3.73
N ILE A 12 11.85 -28.38 3.34
CA ILE A 12 11.19 -28.66 2.05
C ILE A 12 9.79 -28.08 2.03
N ALA A 13 9.00 -28.21 3.09
CA ALA A 13 7.65 -27.65 3.16
C ALA A 13 7.67 -26.11 3.13
N THR A 14 8.60 -25.47 3.84
CA THR A 14 8.74 -24.00 3.82
C THR A 14 9.24 -23.51 2.47
N THR A 15 10.24 -24.16 1.86
CA THR A 15 10.69 -23.81 0.50
C THR A 15 9.62 -24.06 -0.56
N PHE A 16 8.86 -25.15 -0.48
CA PHE A 16 7.76 -25.42 -1.42
C PHE A 16 6.60 -24.45 -1.22
N PHE A 17 6.31 -24.07 0.02
CA PHE A 17 5.34 -23.01 0.34
C PHE A 17 5.82 -21.64 -0.17
N SER A 18 7.11 -21.33 -0.02
CA SER A 18 7.74 -20.12 -0.57
C SER A 18 7.78 -20.11 -2.10
N ILE A 19 7.93 -21.26 -2.77
CA ILE A 19 7.90 -21.38 -4.24
C ILE A 19 6.46 -21.22 -4.76
N GLN A 20 5.44 -21.72 -4.05
CA GLN A 20 4.04 -21.36 -4.35
C GLN A 20 3.75 -19.87 -4.04
N PHE A 21 4.56 -19.27 -3.17
CA PHE A 21 4.62 -17.84 -2.88
C PHE A 21 5.49 -17.05 -3.87
N GLU A 22 6.01 -17.66 -4.95
CA GLU A 22 6.29 -16.94 -6.22
C GLU A 22 4.95 -16.49 -6.87
N ILE A 23 4.08 -15.93 -6.05
CA ILE A 23 3.06 -14.98 -6.40
C ILE A 23 3.81 -13.88 -7.14
N LYS A 24 3.65 -13.85 -8.46
CA LYS A 24 3.59 -12.64 -9.30
C LYS A 24 4.24 -11.40 -8.66
N LEU A 25 5.54 -11.42 -8.37
CA LEU A 25 6.28 -10.19 -8.15
C LEU A 25 6.63 -9.72 -9.56
N PRO A 26 5.91 -8.73 -10.12
CA PRO A 26 6.28 -8.21 -11.42
C PRO A 26 7.68 -7.64 -11.24
N ILE A 27 8.54 -7.94 -12.21
CA ILE A 27 9.83 -7.31 -12.32
C ILE A 27 9.54 -5.82 -12.50
N PHE A 28 9.89 -5.04 -11.49
CA PHE A 28 10.03 -3.59 -11.55
C PHE A 28 8.70 -2.82 -11.57
N ASP A 29 8.35 -2.16 -10.47
CA ASP A 29 7.76 -0.83 -10.62
C ASP A 29 8.34 0.14 -9.60
N LYS A 30 9.21 1.00 -10.10
CA LYS A 30 9.71 2.18 -9.39
C LYS A 30 8.66 3.30 -9.37
N ASN A 31 7.46 3.03 -9.88
CA ASN A 31 6.30 3.89 -9.78
C ASN A 31 5.29 3.15 -8.90
N ASN A 32 5.00 3.67 -7.71
CA ASN A 32 3.90 3.22 -6.84
C ASN A 32 2.57 3.53 -7.55
N GLY A 33 2.25 2.71 -8.55
CA GLY A 33 1.13 2.92 -9.46
C GLY A 33 -0.19 2.63 -8.76
N VAL A 34 -1.22 3.35 -9.18
CA VAL A 34 -2.61 3.02 -8.83
C VAL A 34 -2.93 1.63 -9.40
N TYR A 35 -3.15 0.67 -8.52
CA TYR A 35 -3.56 -0.69 -8.89
C TYR A 35 -5.01 -0.71 -9.34
N GLN A 36 -5.90 -0.10 -8.56
CA GLN A 36 -7.33 -0.08 -8.85
C GLN A 36 -8.02 1.12 -8.21
N ILE A 37 -9.12 1.57 -8.83
CA ILE A 37 -10.01 2.58 -8.27
C ILE A 37 -11.41 1.97 -8.17
N TYR A 38 -12.03 2.11 -7.00
CA TYR A 38 -13.43 1.80 -6.78
C TYR A 38 -14.19 3.08 -6.50
N THR A 39 -15.42 3.12 -6.98
CA THR A 39 -16.30 4.27 -6.78
C THR A 39 -17.67 3.80 -6.29
N PHE A 40 -18.24 4.53 -5.34
CA PHE A 40 -19.60 4.27 -4.85
C PHE A 40 -20.37 5.59 -4.73
N GLU A 41 -21.52 5.68 -5.40
CA GLU A 41 -22.38 6.86 -5.36
C GLU A 41 -23.30 6.83 -4.14
N HIS A 42 -23.14 7.81 -3.26
CA HIS A 42 -24.12 8.13 -2.21
C HIS A 42 -25.11 9.19 -2.70
N GLN A 43 -26.15 9.48 -1.91
CA GLN A 43 -27.17 10.48 -2.28
C GLN A 43 -26.61 11.89 -2.55
N ASN A 44 -25.51 12.26 -1.89
CA ASN A 44 -24.92 13.60 -1.97
C ASN A 44 -23.42 13.62 -2.25
N LYS A 45 -22.73 12.47 -2.23
CA LYS A 45 -21.27 12.42 -2.38
C LYS A 45 -20.85 11.18 -3.17
N LEU A 46 -19.71 11.28 -3.84
CA LEU A 46 -19.04 10.14 -4.47
C LEU A 46 -17.95 9.65 -3.53
N GLU A 47 -18.00 8.40 -3.12
CA GLU A 47 -16.90 7.73 -2.44
C GLU A 47 -15.93 7.18 -3.48
N VAL A 48 -14.64 7.47 -3.29
CA VAL A 48 -13.56 7.01 -4.15
C VAL A 48 -12.53 6.30 -3.27
N THR A 49 -12.32 5.03 -3.55
CA THR A 49 -11.28 4.22 -2.90
C THR A 49 -10.20 3.91 -3.93
N VAL A 50 -8.98 4.32 -3.64
CA VAL A 50 -7.80 4.05 -4.49
C VAL A 50 -6.96 2.99 -3.81
N VAL A 51 -6.60 1.97 -4.58
CA VAL A 51 -5.71 0.88 -4.16
C VAL A 51 -4.36 1.11 -4.81
N PHE A 52 -3.30 1.16 -4.00
CA PHE A 52 -1.92 1.34 -4.42
C PHE A 52 -1.10 0.09 -4.13
N TRP A 53 -0.05 -0.14 -4.93
CA TRP A 53 1.00 -1.07 -4.55
C TRP A 53 1.81 -0.50 -3.38
N ASP A 54 2.36 -1.37 -2.55
CA ASP A 54 3.23 -0.97 -1.44
C ASP A 54 4.52 -0.30 -1.95
N GLU A 55 5.01 0.68 -1.19
CA GLU A 55 6.31 1.27 -1.45
C GLU A 55 7.43 0.32 -0.96
N ASP A 56 8.18 -0.27 -1.90
CA ASP A 56 9.33 -1.12 -1.56
C ASP A 56 10.40 -0.34 -0.78
N HIS A 57 10.88 -0.90 0.33
CA HIS A 57 12.03 -0.38 1.07
C HIS A 57 13.31 -0.52 0.23
N PRO A 58 14.34 0.29 0.53
CA PRO A 58 15.66 0.10 -0.08
C PRO A 58 16.33 -1.25 0.25
N ASN A 59 15.74 -2.06 1.14
CA ASN A 59 16.26 -3.36 1.56
C ASN A 59 15.23 -4.47 1.35
N SER A 60 15.44 -5.25 0.28
CA SER A 60 14.54 -6.33 -0.14
C SER A 60 14.31 -7.44 0.88
N LEU A 61 15.23 -7.65 1.84
CA LEU A 61 15.00 -8.63 2.91
C LEU A 61 13.98 -8.11 3.93
N ILE A 62 14.00 -6.79 4.20
CA ILE A 62 13.05 -6.14 5.10
C ILE A 62 11.67 -6.15 4.45
N ASP A 63 11.57 -5.85 3.16
CA ASP A 63 10.32 -5.92 2.40
C ASP A 63 9.70 -7.31 2.44
N PHE A 64 10.49 -8.35 2.16
CA PHE A 64 9.98 -9.72 2.19
C PHE A 64 9.41 -10.11 3.57
N ILE A 65 10.09 -9.72 4.66
CA ILE A 65 9.60 -10.00 6.02
C ILE A 65 8.36 -9.15 6.32
N TYR A 66 8.34 -7.91 5.87
CA TYR A 66 7.23 -6.98 6.06
C TYR A 66 5.97 -7.43 5.31
N ASP A 67 6.12 -7.88 4.06
CA ASP A 67 5.04 -8.45 3.24
C ASP A 67 4.40 -9.66 3.90
N ILE A 68 5.22 -10.59 4.39
CA ILE A 68 4.73 -11.76 5.14
C ILE A 68 3.97 -11.29 6.38
N TYR A 69 4.54 -10.35 7.13
CA TYR A 69 3.90 -9.80 8.32
C TYR A 69 2.53 -9.17 8.01
N ARG A 70 2.46 -8.33 6.97
CA ARG A 70 1.23 -7.66 6.54
C ARG A 70 0.19 -8.64 6.05
N PHE A 71 0.60 -9.67 5.32
CA PHE A 71 -0.29 -10.73 4.89
C PHE A 71 -0.93 -11.46 6.08
N PHE A 72 -0.14 -11.83 7.09
CA PHE A 72 -0.70 -12.51 8.26
C PHE A 72 -1.54 -11.59 9.16
N LYS A 73 -1.17 -10.32 9.30
CA LYS A 73 -1.87 -9.37 10.18
C LYS A 73 -3.13 -8.79 9.57
N TRP A 74 -3.08 -8.45 8.29
CA TRP A 74 -4.10 -7.66 7.58
C TRP A 74 -4.66 -8.34 6.34
N GLY A 75 -4.07 -9.46 5.88
CA GLY A 75 -4.54 -10.19 4.70
C GLY A 75 -4.33 -9.47 3.37
N ARG A 76 -3.53 -8.39 3.35
CA ARG A 76 -3.30 -7.54 2.17
C ARG A 76 -1.83 -7.16 2.03
N PHE A 77 -1.43 -6.93 0.78
CA PHE A 77 -0.12 -6.37 0.39
C PHE A 77 -0.23 -4.94 -0.15
N TYR A 78 -1.46 -4.47 -0.37
CA TYR A 78 -1.76 -3.17 -0.97
C TYR A 78 -2.15 -2.16 0.10
N ASP A 79 -1.83 -0.91 -0.18
CA ASP A 79 -2.39 0.22 0.54
C ASP A 79 -3.71 0.66 -0.09
N ILE A 80 -4.62 1.13 0.76
CA ILE A 80 -5.99 1.46 0.38
C ILE A 80 -6.32 2.76 1.07
N GLU A 81 -6.61 3.79 0.27
CA GLU A 81 -7.00 5.12 0.75
C GLU A 81 -8.39 5.45 0.23
N THR A 82 -9.24 6.02 1.08
CA THR A 82 -10.63 6.39 0.72
C THR A 82 -10.90 7.86 0.99
N PHE A 83 -11.44 8.54 -0.02
CA PHE A 83 -11.87 9.92 0.10
C PHE A 83 -13.23 10.13 -0.57
N PHE A 84 -13.87 11.25 -0.24
CA PHE A 84 -15.17 11.60 -0.79
C PHE A 84 -15.08 12.86 -1.65
N ILE A 85 -15.84 12.87 -2.74
CA ILE A 85 -16.06 14.05 -3.57
C ILE A 85 -17.48 14.55 -3.30
N LEU A 86 -17.61 15.79 -2.84
CA LEU A 86 -18.86 16.48 -2.56
C LEU A 86 -18.79 17.87 -3.19
N ASP A 87 -19.60 18.11 -4.23
CA ASP A 87 -19.54 19.32 -5.05
C ASP A 87 -18.10 19.61 -5.53
N ASP A 88 -17.55 20.78 -5.20
CA ASP A 88 -16.18 21.20 -5.52
C ASP A 88 -15.17 20.91 -4.39
N LYS A 89 -15.44 19.87 -3.59
CA LYS A 89 -14.59 19.48 -2.45
C LYS A 89 -14.18 18.02 -2.50
N VAL A 90 -12.95 17.77 -2.10
CA VAL A 90 -12.43 16.45 -1.74
C VAL A 90 -12.26 16.38 -0.22
N ILE A 91 -12.83 15.36 0.39
CA ILE A 91 -12.90 15.16 1.83
C ILE A 91 -12.15 13.87 2.16
N PHE A 92 -11.06 13.99 2.89
CA PHE A 92 -10.33 12.88 3.50
C PHE A 92 -10.79 12.78 4.95
N GLU A 93 -11.45 11.68 5.33
CA GLU A 93 -11.96 11.52 6.69
C GLU A 93 -10.82 11.23 7.67
N ASP A 94 -9.86 10.39 7.28
CA ASP A 94 -8.65 10.08 8.05
C ASP A 94 -7.39 9.93 7.19
N ASP A 95 -7.49 10.01 5.86
CA ASP A 95 -6.42 9.53 4.96
C ASP A 95 -5.47 10.63 4.45
N TYR A 96 -5.51 11.83 5.04
CA TYR A 96 -4.66 12.94 4.59
C TYR A 96 -3.33 13.05 5.34
N CYS A 97 -2.23 12.86 4.60
CA CYS A 97 -0.88 13.20 5.01
C CYS A 97 -0.29 14.31 4.12
N ASN A 98 0.21 15.39 4.73
CA ASN A 98 0.88 16.48 3.99
C ASN A 98 2.39 16.22 3.78
N SER A 99 2.89 15.07 4.20
CA SER A 99 4.31 14.74 4.18
C SER A 99 4.57 13.52 3.32
N GLN A 100 5.62 13.60 2.51
CA GLN A 100 6.13 12.49 1.71
C GLN A 100 7.37 11.85 2.35
N SER A 101 7.70 12.23 3.59
CA SER A 101 8.88 11.70 4.28
C SER A 101 8.59 10.32 4.87
N TYR A 102 9.36 9.33 4.42
CA TYR A 102 9.37 7.98 4.99
C TYR A 102 9.60 7.95 6.52
N PHE A 103 10.35 8.91 7.06
CA PHE A 103 10.69 8.94 8.50
C PHE A 103 9.60 9.56 9.37
N GLN A 104 8.50 10.06 8.79
CA GLN A 104 7.38 10.50 9.59
C GLN A 104 6.62 9.29 10.11
N THR A 105 6.64 9.08 11.42
CA THR A 105 5.97 7.96 12.09
C THR A 105 4.76 8.39 12.92
N GLU A 106 4.49 9.70 12.99
CA GLU A 106 3.41 10.29 13.78
C GLU A 106 2.46 11.13 12.91
N LYS A 107 1.17 11.13 13.26
CA LYS A 107 0.11 11.93 12.61
C LYS A 107 0.03 11.75 11.09
N LEU A 108 0.16 10.50 10.65
CA LEU A 108 0.09 10.10 9.24
C LEU A 108 -1.31 10.22 8.65
N HIS A 109 -2.33 10.15 9.51
CA HIS A 109 -3.74 10.10 9.13
C HIS A 109 -4.46 11.26 9.81
N ASN A 110 -5.11 12.11 9.00
CA ASN A 110 -5.83 13.28 9.47
C ASN A 110 -7.05 13.57 8.59
N TYR A 111 -8.05 14.21 9.21
CA TYR A 111 -9.14 14.83 8.47
C TYR A 111 -8.66 16.03 7.64
N LYS A 112 -9.09 16.12 6.38
CA LYS A 112 -8.85 17.29 5.53
C LYS A 112 -9.94 17.49 4.49
N GLU A 113 -10.37 18.74 4.32
CA GLU A 113 -11.13 19.17 3.15
C GLU A 113 -10.25 20.00 2.23
N LEU A 114 -10.23 19.67 0.94
CA LEU A 114 -9.56 20.42 -0.13
C LEU A 114 -10.58 20.82 -1.18
N SER A 115 -10.43 22.00 -1.77
CA SER A 115 -11.21 22.35 -2.96
C SER A 115 -10.62 21.65 -4.18
N THR A 116 -11.47 21.17 -5.09
CA THR A 116 -11.06 20.60 -6.38
C THR A 116 -10.22 21.58 -7.22
N ASN A 117 -10.45 22.89 -7.06
CA ASN A 117 -9.67 23.94 -7.72
C ASN A 117 -8.23 24.08 -7.19
N THR A 118 -7.94 23.48 -6.03
CA THR A 118 -6.61 23.50 -5.40
C THR A 118 -5.79 22.25 -5.73
N LEU A 119 -6.38 21.26 -6.41
CA LEU A 119 -5.72 20.02 -6.84
C LEU A 119 -4.91 20.24 -8.13
N TYR A 120 -3.99 21.20 -8.11
CA TYR A 120 -2.90 21.24 -9.07
C TYR A 120 -1.69 20.57 -8.41
N CYS A 121 -1.39 19.34 -8.81
CA CYS A 121 -0.07 18.78 -8.53
C CYS A 121 0.95 19.64 -9.28
N SER A 122 1.77 20.39 -8.54
CA SER A 122 2.96 20.99 -9.13
C SER A 122 3.87 19.85 -9.61
N PRO A 123 4.34 19.86 -10.86
CA PRO A 123 5.36 18.90 -11.34
C PRO A 123 6.74 19.14 -10.70
N GLU A 124 6.86 20.08 -9.75
CA GLU A 124 8.10 20.42 -9.06
C GLU A 124 8.40 19.47 -7.90
N GLY A 125 8.88 18.28 -8.25
CA GLY A 125 9.47 17.32 -7.30
C GLY A 125 10.59 16.46 -7.88
N LEU A 126 10.96 16.68 -9.15
CA LEU A 126 12.15 16.13 -9.79
C LEU A 126 13.14 17.29 -9.98
N ASP A 127 13.79 17.70 -8.89
CA ASP A 127 15.15 18.28 -8.89
C ASP A 127 15.47 18.85 -7.50
N SER A 128 16.16 18.06 -6.67
CA SER A 128 17.20 18.52 -5.74
C SER A 128 18.02 17.34 -5.23
#